data_AF-A0AAD7G9C0-F1
#
_entry.id   AF-A0AAD7G9C0-F1
#
_cell.length_a   1.000
_cell.length_b   1.000
_cell.length_c   1.000
_cell.angle_alpha   90.00
_cell.angle_beta   90.00
_cell.angle_gamma   90.00
#
_symmetry.space_group_name_H-M   'P 1'
#
loop_
_entity.id
_entity.type
_entity.pdbx_description
1 polymer ?
#
loop_
_entity_poly.entity_id
_entity_poly.type
_entity_poly.pdbx_seq_one_letter_code
_entity_poly.pdbx_strand_id
1 'polypeptide(L)'
;MSSSPLLPLPATSSPIQEAVHLRASPSSQIRAFLAASEDVDIDPETVEELLQALIIETTSSNADESPGIPHASEDSDGAESGSGFDLEVSELDMSALYFVSDEDVQPWSQQQIRGMMHHLKEYGMSSWMNEYVLKRSIPIPQLLLAFGINLSPSLHNMSPATLTYFLRVAMSRELQLRDKLPNYNTVEDAVRLISTSRRILILTGAGISVSCGIPDFRSRDGLYASLKERGDYDLDDPQQMFDINYFRENPTGSNSQIYPSNFIPSPCHRFIKLVEDKNQLLRNYTQNVDGLQGVAGVGPGSIMECHGSFTTASCLLCRRQVPGSEIKADIFAQKVPLCSVCNAPQPGASPRKPKSKKRKSAKKAKGAWDSDDEDESDDPSFPPGIMKPDITFFGEKLADKFGDLLARDRNEVDLLLVIGTSLKVSPVADILCHLPHSVPQILINKTPVRHINPDIILLGNADDIIIHLCAKLGWELPPPTPNSRAASPGFLGHKSKKRSAADLDILQEPQRVGESHIWLFEGAEGGDWLQNIEQRIVSGLDAELAGGPDAELEQSPKKQRLE
;
A
#
# COMPACT_ATOMS: atom_id res chain seq x y z
N MET A 1 27.54 1.85 -43.93
CA MET A 1 27.64 3.34 -43.86
C MET A 1 26.21 3.85 -43.95
N SER A 2 25.51 4.32 -42.93
CA SER A 2 25.84 4.87 -41.63
C SER A 2 24.82 4.31 -40.61
N SER A 3 25.27 3.44 -39.72
CA SER A 3 24.50 2.94 -38.57
C SER A 3 24.57 3.97 -37.45
N SER A 4 23.53 4.78 -37.29
CA SER A 4 23.40 5.68 -36.14
C SER A 4 23.17 4.83 -34.88
N PRO A 5 23.97 5.01 -33.82
CA PRO A 5 23.77 4.29 -32.57
C PRO A 5 22.51 4.82 -31.89
N LEU A 6 21.59 3.91 -31.58
CA LEU A 6 20.52 4.14 -30.60
C LEU A 6 21.18 4.55 -29.29
N LEU A 7 21.06 5.84 -28.94
CA LEU A 7 21.38 6.33 -27.61
C LEU A 7 20.27 5.85 -26.68
N PRO A 8 20.57 5.12 -25.59
CA PRO A 8 19.56 4.85 -24.58
C PRO A 8 19.14 6.19 -23.95
N LEU A 9 17.83 6.44 -23.87
CA LEU A 9 17.29 7.45 -22.96
C LEU A 9 17.75 7.09 -21.54
N PRO A 10 18.10 8.06 -20.69
CA PRO A 10 18.52 7.77 -19.35
C PRO A 10 17.32 7.17 -18.61
N ALA A 11 17.38 5.87 -18.31
CA ALA A 11 16.66 5.34 -17.18
C ALA A 11 16.99 6.27 -16.02
N THR A 12 16.00 6.96 -15.46
CA THR A 12 16.19 7.74 -14.24
C THR A 12 16.74 6.77 -13.21
N SER A 13 18.04 6.89 -12.91
CA SER A 13 18.72 6.03 -11.98
C SER A 13 17.96 6.04 -10.66
N SER A 14 17.68 4.86 -10.11
CA SER A 14 17.06 4.79 -8.80
C SER A 14 18.00 5.48 -7.78
N PRO A 15 17.48 6.05 -6.67
CA PRO A 15 18.34 6.61 -5.62
C PRO A 15 19.36 5.61 -5.07
N ILE A 16 19.11 4.30 -5.19
CA ILE A 16 20.08 3.23 -4.88
C ILE A 16 21.12 3.09 -5.98
N GLN A 17 20.77 3.22 -7.26
CA GLN A 17 21.75 3.25 -8.35
C GLN A 17 22.66 4.48 -8.26
N GLU A 18 22.15 5.62 -7.77
CA GLU A 18 22.97 6.81 -7.46
C GLU A 18 23.75 6.67 -6.15
N ALA A 19 23.17 6.06 -5.10
CA ALA A 19 23.80 5.90 -3.78
C ALA A 19 24.75 4.69 -3.68
N VAL A 20 24.62 3.69 -4.55
CA VAL A 20 25.46 2.48 -4.63
C VAL A 20 26.38 2.53 -5.86
N HIS A 21 26.75 3.75 -6.27
CA HIS A 21 27.88 3.94 -7.16
C HIS A 21 29.17 3.35 -6.56
N LEU A 22 30.09 2.97 -7.44
CA LEU A 22 31.40 2.32 -7.24
C LEU A 22 32.35 2.96 -6.18
N ARG A 23 31.92 3.97 -5.41
CA ARG A 23 32.71 4.68 -4.39
C ARG A 23 31.93 5.05 -3.11
N ALA A 24 30.75 4.48 -2.87
CA ALA A 24 30.00 4.71 -1.63
C ALA A 24 30.63 3.93 -0.46
N SER A 25 30.73 4.54 0.73
CA SER A 25 31.19 3.83 1.94
C SER A 25 30.20 2.74 2.35
N PRO A 26 30.64 1.64 2.99
CA PRO A 26 29.77 0.60 3.54
C PRO A 26 28.57 1.18 4.32
N SER A 27 28.79 2.15 5.21
CA SER A 27 27.72 2.84 5.95
C SER A 27 26.73 3.57 5.04
N SER A 28 27.21 4.16 3.95
CA SER A 28 26.32 4.84 2.99
C SER A 28 25.46 3.84 2.23
N GLN A 29 26.02 2.66 1.89
CA GLN A 29 25.27 1.57 1.26
C GLN A 29 24.24 0.97 2.22
N ILE A 30 24.60 0.71 3.49
CA ILE A 30 23.66 0.21 4.52
C ILE A 30 22.50 1.19 4.70
N ARG A 31 22.79 2.49 4.85
CA ARG A 31 21.73 3.52 4.95
C ARG A 31 20.86 3.59 3.70
N ALA A 32 21.42 3.40 2.52
CA ALA A 32 20.65 3.35 1.28
C ALA A 32 19.69 2.15 1.24
N PHE A 33 20.13 0.97 1.71
CA PHE A 33 19.25 -0.20 1.85
C PHE A 33 18.15 0.01 2.90
N LEU A 34 18.48 0.56 4.07
CA LEU A 34 17.50 0.86 5.12
C LEU A 34 16.50 1.94 4.70
N ALA A 35 16.93 2.95 3.93
CA ALA A 35 16.01 3.93 3.35
C ALA A 35 15.16 3.31 2.23
N ALA A 36 15.66 2.26 1.59
CA ALA A 36 14.98 1.60 0.50
C ALA A 36 13.99 0.50 0.93
N SER A 37 14.02 0.07 2.20
CA SER A 37 13.34 -1.12 2.72
C SER A 37 11.95 -0.87 3.28
N GLU A 38 11.31 0.24 2.96
CA GLU A 38 10.01 0.65 3.53
C GLU A 38 8.96 -0.48 3.53
N ASP A 39 9.04 -1.42 2.57
CA ASP A 39 8.10 -2.54 2.42
C ASP A 39 8.77 -3.94 2.48
N VAL A 40 9.98 -4.06 3.01
CA VAL A 40 10.67 -5.37 3.17
C VAL A 40 10.90 -5.66 4.64
N ASP A 41 10.27 -6.72 5.13
CA ASP A 41 10.48 -7.23 6.49
C ASP A 41 11.97 -7.51 6.73
N ILE A 42 12.48 -6.99 7.84
CA ILE A 42 13.84 -7.19 8.34
C ILE A 42 13.76 -7.95 9.66
N ASP A 43 14.49 -9.04 9.75
CA ASP A 43 14.58 -9.85 10.97
C ASP A 43 15.47 -9.14 12.01
N PRO A 44 15.23 -9.37 13.32
CA PRO A 44 15.98 -8.71 14.39
C PRO A 44 17.50 -8.95 14.33
N GLU A 45 17.92 -10.14 13.89
CA GLU A 45 19.33 -10.51 13.78
C GLU A 45 20.03 -9.69 12.69
N THR A 46 19.39 -9.55 11.51
CA THR A 46 19.85 -8.65 10.44
C THR A 46 19.91 -7.20 10.92
N VAL A 47 18.93 -6.72 11.71
CA VAL A 47 18.98 -5.36 12.27
C VAL A 47 20.22 -5.18 13.15
N GLU A 48 20.50 -6.13 14.04
CA GLU A 48 21.66 -6.07 14.94
C GLU A 48 22.98 -6.06 14.18
N GLU A 49 23.13 -6.93 13.17
CA GLU A 49 24.33 -6.99 12.32
C GLU A 49 24.55 -5.68 11.56
N LEU A 50 23.49 -5.09 10.97
CA LEU A 50 23.57 -3.81 10.27
C LEU A 50 23.94 -2.65 11.20
N LEU A 51 23.38 -2.62 12.42
CA LEU A 51 23.73 -1.60 13.42
C LEU A 51 25.19 -1.75 13.87
N GLN A 52 25.66 -2.97 14.10
CA GLN A 52 27.04 -3.22 14.48
C GLN A 52 28.02 -2.78 13.37
N ALA A 53 27.69 -3.04 12.10
CA ALA A 53 28.48 -2.58 10.96
C ALA A 53 28.56 -1.03 10.87
N LEU A 54 27.47 -0.32 11.17
CA LEU A 54 27.44 1.15 11.22
C LEU A 54 28.26 1.72 12.39
N ILE A 55 28.30 1.03 13.54
CA ILE A 55 29.07 1.44 14.72
C ILE A 55 30.58 1.23 14.52
N ILE A 56 30.99 0.13 13.90
CA ILE A 56 32.41 -0.16 13.65
C ILE A 56 33.04 0.88 12.71
N GLU A 57 32.32 1.34 11.69
CA GLU A 57 32.86 2.34 10.76
C GLU A 57 32.93 3.76 11.35
N THR A 58 31.98 4.12 12.22
CA THR A 58 31.99 5.42 12.93
C THR A 58 33.10 5.47 13.99
N THR A 59 33.38 4.36 14.66
CA THR A 59 34.52 4.23 15.60
C THR A 59 35.88 4.14 14.87
N SER A 60 35.93 3.57 13.67
CA SER A 60 37.13 3.58 12.80
C SER A 60 37.47 4.99 12.27
N SER A 61 36.49 5.89 12.18
CA SER A 61 36.71 7.30 11.84
C SER A 61 37.12 8.19 13.02
N ASN A 62 37.02 7.68 14.24
CA ASN A 62 37.39 8.35 15.50
C ASN A 62 38.27 7.43 16.36
N ALA A 63 39.35 6.90 15.79
CA ALA A 63 40.34 6.18 16.57
C ALA A 63 41.24 7.16 17.34
N ASP A 64 40.78 7.57 18.53
CA ASP A 64 41.65 7.58 19.71
C ASP A 64 40.84 7.18 20.96
N GLU A 65 41.44 6.28 21.74
CA GLU A 65 41.03 5.76 23.06
C GLU A 65 39.83 4.77 23.15
N SER A 66 40.18 3.48 23.29
CA SER A 66 39.42 2.50 24.10
C SER A 66 39.56 2.84 25.61
N PRO A 67 38.66 2.40 26.52
CA PRO A 67 38.68 1.00 26.93
C PRO A 67 37.31 0.37 27.33
N GLY A 68 37.04 -0.82 26.77
CA GLY A 68 36.61 -2.05 27.46
C GLY A 68 35.27 -2.17 28.21
N ILE A 69 34.96 -3.45 28.50
CA ILE A 69 34.01 -4.04 29.49
C ILE A 69 32.64 -4.46 28.87
N PRO A 70 31.98 -5.56 29.32
CA PRO A 70 32.37 -6.97 29.32
C PRO A 70 31.28 -7.89 28.65
N HIS A 71 31.57 -9.18 28.51
CA HIS A 71 30.57 -10.22 28.24
C HIS A 71 29.55 -10.35 29.39
N ALA A 72 28.27 -10.53 29.06
CA ALA A 72 27.26 -11.10 29.95
C ALA A 72 26.37 -12.09 29.20
N SER A 73 25.96 -13.12 29.93
CA SER A 73 25.45 -14.43 29.57
C SER A 73 24.02 -14.50 29.04
N GLU A 74 23.78 -15.55 28.25
CA GLU A 74 22.48 -16.11 27.86
C GLU A 74 21.62 -16.52 29.08
N ASP A 75 20.30 -16.31 28.98
CA ASP A 75 19.26 -17.34 29.24
C ASP A 75 17.84 -16.79 28.91
N SER A 76 17.30 -17.24 27.77
CA SER A 76 16.03 -17.97 27.59
C SER A 76 14.64 -17.37 27.95
N ASP A 77 13.78 -17.42 26.92
CA ASP A 77 12.33 -17.75 26.85
C ASP A 77 11.30 -16.62 26.61
N GLY A 78 10.74 -16.62 25.39
CA GLY A 78 9.59 -15.79 25.03
C GLY A 78 9.05 -15.93 23.59
N ALA A 79 8.57 -17.12 23.22
CA ALA A 79 7.56 -17.42 22.19
C ALA A 79 7.55 -16.60 20.87
N GLU A 80 8.16 -17.17 19.85
CA GLU A 80 8.03 -16.79 18.44
C GLU A 80 6.64 -17.13 17.87
N SER A 81 6.08 -16.20 17.11
CA SER A 81 5.21 -16.52 15.96
C SER A 81 5.34 -15.39 14.94
N GLY A 82 6.55 -15.29 14.38
CA GLY A 82 6.80 -14.49 13.17
C GLY A 82 6.04 -15.12 12.01
N SER A 83 5.28 -14.31 11.29
CA SER A 83 4.66 -14.73 10.04
C SER A 83 4.76 -13.57 9.06
N GLY A 84 6.00 -13.19 8.76
CA GLY A 84 6.34 -12.61 7.46
C GLY A 84 6.25 -13.70 6.41
N PHE A 85 6.34 -13.35 5.13
CA PHE A 85 6.45 -14.31 4.04
C PHE A 85 7.72 -15.18 4.21
N ASP A 86 7.63 -16.23 5.02
CA ASP A 86 8.66 -17.26 5.19
C ASP A 86 8.38 -18.39 4.21
N LEU A 87 9.14 -18.39 3.12
CA LEU A 87 9.64 -19.67 2.65
C LEU A 87 10.72 -20.06 3.65
N GLU A 88 10.39 -20.97 4.58
CA GLU A 88 11.39 -21.71 5.37
C GLU A 88 12.43 -22.28 4.39
N VAL A 89 13.58 -21.60 4.29
CA VAL A 89 14.75 -22.14 3.61
C VAL A 89 15.32 -23.15 4.58
N SER A 90 14.89 -24.41 4.45
CA SER A 90 15.40 -25.52 5.26
C SER A 90 16.92 -25.47 5.29
N GLU A 91 17.49 -25.57 6.49
CA GLU A 91 18.91 -25.63 6.84
C GLU A 91 19.70 -26.63 5.95
N LEU A 92 20.05 -26.20 4.75
CA LEU A 92 21.07 -26.81 3.92
C LEU A 92 22.29 -25.90 4.06
N ASP A 93 23.44 -26.48 4.36
CA ASP A 93 24.73 -25.79 4.50
C ASP A 93 25.03 -24.95 3.24
N MET A 94 24.68 -23.67 3.31
CA MET A 94 24.74 -22.68 2.23
C MET A 94 26.00 -21.80 2.31
N SER A 95 27.02 -22.22 3.08
CA SER A 95 28.27 -21.47 3.26
C SER A 95 28.97 -21.12 1.93
N ALA A 96 28.77 -21.92 0.87
CA ALA A 96 29.31 -21.70 -0.47
C ALA A 96 28.58 -20.61 -1.30
N LEU A 97 27.41 -20.12 -0.88
CA LEU A 97 26.64 -19.10 -1.61
C LEU A 97 27.05 -17.66 -1.27
N TYR A 98 27.95 -17.50 -0.29
CA TYR A 98 28.33 -16.22 0.29
C TYR A 98 29.82 -15.88 0.13
N PHE A 99 30.63 -16.83 -0.36
CA PHE A 99 32.04 -16.60 -0.68
C PHE A 99 32.24 -16.51 -2.19
N VAL A 100 32.70 -15.36 -2.66
CA VAL A 100 33.17 -15.18 -4.05
C VAL A 100 34.56 -14.56 -3.98
N SER A 101 35.55 -15.21 -4.61
CA SER A 101 36.82 -14.57 -4.94
C SER A 101 36.57 -13.47 -5.96
N ASP A 102 37.15 -12.27 -5.77
CA ASP A 102 37.07 -11.14 -6.72
C ASP A 102 37.47 -11.52 -8.17
N GLU A 103 38.18 -12.63 -8.36
CA GLU A 103 38.63 -13.14 -9.67
C GLU A 103 37.54 -13.91 -10.46
N ASP A 104 36.42 -14.31 -9.86
CA ASP A 104 35.38 -15.14 -10.51
C ASP A 104 34.10 -14.36 -10.93
N VAL A 105 34.02 -13.06 -10.61
CA VAL A 105 32.83 -12.25 -10.90
C VAL A 105 32.81 -11.79 -12.35
N GLN A 106 32.22 -12.61 -13.22
CA GLN A 106 31.96 -12.20 -14.60
C GLN A 106 30.74 -11.25 -14.67
N PRO A 107 30.87 -10.08 -15.34
CA PRO A 107 29.75 -9.17 -15.49
C PRO A 107 28.64 -9.80 -16.34
N TRP A 108 27.39 -9.57 -15.93
CA TRP A 108 26.24 -10.07 -16.67
C TRP A 108 26.14 -9.42 -18.05
N SER A 109 25.87 -10.22 -19.08
CA SER A 109 25.47 -9.68 -20.37
C SER A 109 24.11 -8.98 -20.26
N GLN A 110 23.89 -7.98 -21.11
CA GLN A 110 22.61 -7.27 -21.18
C GLN A 110 21.41 -8.19 -21.44
N GLN A 111 21.60 -9.30 -22.16
CA GLN A 111 20.55 -10.28 -22.39
C GLN A 111 20.22 -11.08 -21.13
N GLN A 112 21.22 -11.43 -20.31
CA GLN A 112 21.00 -12.13 -19.04
C GLN A 112 20.26 -11.24 -18.05
N ILE A 113 20.68 -9.97 -17.91
CA ILE A 113 20.01 -9.00 -17.03
C ILE A 113 18.54 -8.88 -17.46
N ARG A 114 18.26 -8.64 -18.74
CA ARG A 114 16.87 -8.56 -19.24
C ARG A 114 16.07 -9.83 -18.93
N GLY A 115 16.66 -11.00 -19.09
CA GLY A 115 16.01 -12.27 -18.76
C GLY A 115 15.68 -12.39 -17.27
N MET A 116 16.61 -12.01 -16.39
CA MET A 116 16.41 -12.02 -14.93
C MET A 116 15.34 -11.03 -14.49
N MET A 117 15.35 -9.81 -15.04
CA MET A 117 14.34 -8.79 -14.72
C MET A 117 12.96 -9.18 -15.26
N HIS A 118 12.89 -9.74 -16.48
CA HIS A 118 11.64 -10.28 -17.01
C HIS A 118 11.09 -11.42 -16.14
N HIS A 119 11.94 -12.35 -15.69
CA HIS A 119 11.51 -13.41 -14.77
C HIS A 119 10.93 -12.80 -13.50
N LEU A 120 11.65 -11.86 -12.87
CA LEU A 120 11.20 -11.21 -11.64
C LEU A 120 9.84 -10.53 -11.82
N LYS A 121 9.71 -9.69 -12.84
CA LYS A 121 8.51 -8.92 -13.15
C LYS A 121 7.30 -9.80 -13.47
N GLU A 122 7.52 -10.99 -14.03
CA GLU A 122 6.43 -11.86 -14.44
C GLU A 122 6.05 -12.92 -13.40
N TYR A 123 7.03 -13.59 -12.79
CA TYR A 123 6.78 -14.70 -11.87
C TYR A 123 7.01 -14.37 -10.39
N GLY A 124 7.51 -13.16 -10.09
CA GLY A 124 7.64 -12.63 -8.74
C GLY A 124 8.87 -13.13 -7.99
N MET A 125 9.08 -12.57 -6.79
CA MET A 125 10.30 -12.79 -6.01
C MET A 125 10.52 -14.25 -5.63
N SER A 126 9.49 -14.96 -5.18
CA SER A 126 9.62 -16.35 -4.74
C SER A 126 10.08 -17.28 -5.86
N SER A 127 9.51 -17.13 -7.07
CA SER A 127 9.95 -17.92 -8.22
C SER A 127 11.38 -17.58 -8.63
N TRP A 128 11.74 -16.31 -8.56
CA TRP A 128 13.06 -15.83 -8.92
C TRP A 128 14.12 -16.33 -7.93
N MET A 129 13.88 -16.20 -6.63
CA MET A 129 14.76 -16.72 -5.56
C MET A 129 14.98 -18.22 -5.70
N ASN A 130 13.91 -18.98 -5.93
CA ASN A 130 14.02 -20.42 -6.15
C ASN A 130 14.87 -20.77 -7.38
N GLU A 131 14.73 -20.04 -8.48
CA GLU A 131 15.48 -20.32 -9.70
C GLU A 131 16.96 -19.91 -9.59
N TYR A 132 17.25 -18.70 -9.15
CA TYR A 132 18.61 -18.14 -9.22
C TYR A 132 19.44 -18.41 -7.97
N VAL A 133 18.82 -18.37 -6.78
CA VAL A 133 19.53 -18.61 -5.51
C VAL A 133 19.54 -20.11 -5.19
N LEU A 134 18.37 -20.77 -5.16
CA LEU A 134 18.30 -22.16 -4.70
C LEU A 134 18.76 -23.18 -5.75
N LYS A 135 18.22 -23.12 -6.97
CA LYS A 135 18.52 -24.13 -8.01
C LYS A 135 19.86 -23.90 -8.72
N ARG A 136 20.16 -22.66 -9.08
CA ARG A 136 21.40 -22.30 -9.79
C ARG A 136 22.56 -21.99 -8.86
N SER A 137 22.29 -21.81 -7.56
CA SER A 137 23.31 -21.56 -6.55
C SER A 137 24.21 -20.37 -6.89
N ILE A 138 23.63 -19.29 -7.43
CA ILE A 138 24.38 -18.09 -7.78
C ILE A 138 24.59 -17.25 -6.51
N PRO A 139 25.81 -16.80 -6.22
CA PRO A 139 26.09 -15.96 -5.06
C PRO A 139 25.31 -14.64 -5.07
N ILE A 140 24.79 -14.24 -3.91
CA ILE A 140 23.97 -13.03 -3.79
C ILE A 140 24.69 -11.75 -4.23
N PRO A 141 25.97 -11.51 -3.85
CA PRO A 141 26.70 -10.34 -4.33
C PRO A 141 26.77 -10.27 -5.87
N GLN A 142 26.91 -11.42 -6.55
CA GLN A 142 26.89 -11.48 -8.01
C GLN A 142 25.50 -11.18 -8.59
N LEU A 143 24.42 -11.62 -7.92
CA LEU A 143 23.05 -11.30 -8.31
C LEU A 143 22.73 -9.81 -8.16
N LEU A 144 23.23 -9.16 -7.11
CA LEU A 144 23.06 -7.71 -6.90
C LEU A 144 23.65 -6.87 -8.04
N LEU A 145 24.72 -7.34 -8.69
CA LEU A 145 25.26 -6.69 -9.90
C LEU A 145 24.26 -6.65 -11.05
N ALA A 146 23.34 -7.61 -11.16
CA ALA A 146 22.29 -7.58 -12.17
C ALA A 146 21.31 -6.41 -11.95
N PHE A 147 21.14 -5.97 -10.70
CA PHE A 147 20.35 -4.79 -10.32
C PHE A 147 21.16 -3.48 -10.37
N GLY A 148 22.42 -3.55 -10.82
CA GLY A 148 23.35 -2.41 -10.83
C GLY A 148 23.92 -2.05 -9.46
N ILE A 149 23.81 -2.95 -8.48
CA ILE A 149 24.29 -2.74 -7.11
C ILE A 149 25.63 -3.46 -6.95
N ASN A 150 26.69 -2.69 -6.71
CA ASN A 150 28.01 -3.24 -6.36
C ASN A 150 28.28 -3.03 -4.87
N LEU A 151 28.26 -4.11 -4.08
CA LEU A 151 28.55 -4.04 -2.66
C LEU A 151 30.01 -3.67 -2.42
N SER A 152 30.31 -3.03 -1.29
CA SER A 152 31.70 -2.86 -0.84
C SER A 152 32.27 -4.19 -0.33
N PRO A 153 33.59 -4.43 -0.44
CA PRO A 153 34.21 -5.69 -0.01
C PRO A 153 33.86 -6.11 1.42
N SER A 154 33.73 -5.15 2.34
CA SER A 154 33.35 -5.40 3.72
C SER A 154 31.94 -5.97 3.89
N LEU A 155 31.01 -5.65 2.99
CA LEU A 155 29.63 -6.15 3.02
C LEU A 155 29.46 -7.51 2.35
N HIS A 156 30.45 -7.99 1.60
CA HIS A 156 30.37 -9.30 0.93
C HIS A 156 30.39 -10.47 1.92
N ASN A 157 30.98 -10.26 3.10
CA ASN A 157 31.13 -11.29 4.13
C ASN A 157 30.07 -11.19 5.25
N MET A 158 28.99 -10.44 5.03
CA MET A 158 27.86 -10.38 5.95
C MET A 158 27.10 -11.71 5.98
N SER A 159 26.24 -11.87 6.98
CA SER A 159 25.46 -13.08 7.14
C SER A 159 24.59 -13.40 5.90
N PRO A 160 24.26 -14.69 5.71
CA PRO A 160 23.28 -15.14 4.74
C PRO A 160 21.96 -14.37 4.75
N ALA A 161 21.45 -14.05 5.95
CA ALA A 161 20.21 -13.33 6.15
C ALA A 161 20.32 -11.89 5.63
N THR A 162 21.38 -11.18 6.01
CA THR A 162 21.63 -9.78 5.59
C THR A 162 21.80 -9.66 4.07
N LEU A 163 22.54 -10.56 3.43
CA LEU A 163 22.69 -10.55 1.97
C LEU A 163 21.35 -10.85 1.28
N THR A 164 20.57 -11.79 1.81
CA THR A 164 19.22 -12.09 1.32
C THR A 164 18.29 -10.89 1.45
N TYR A 165 18.38 -10.16 2.57
CA TYR A 165 17.64 -8.91 2.77
C TYR A 165 18.00 -7.86 1.72
N PHE A 166 19.30 -7.60 1.46
CA PHE A 166 19.71 -6.66 0.40
C PHE A 166 19.16 -7.04 -0.97
N LEU A 167 19.18 -8.33 -1.30
CA LEU A 167 18.61 -8.84 -2.55
C LEU A 167 17.09 -8.63 -2.61
N ARG A 168 16.36 -8.90 -1.53
CA ARG A 168 14.91 -8.65 -1.44
C ARG A 168 14.58 -7.16 -1.63
N VAL A 169 15.36 -6.26 -1.03
CA VAL A 169 15.21 -4.81 -1.22
C VAL A 169 15.43 -4.41 -2.68
N ALA A 170 16.48 -4.93 -3.32
CA ALA A 170 16.77 -4.68 -4.74
C ALA A 170 15.63 -5.16 -5.65
N MET A 171 15.14 -6.38 -5.40
CA MET A 171 14.02 -6.97 -6.15
C MET A 171 12.72 -6.20 -5.95
N SER A 172 12.43 -5.75 -4.72
CA SER A 172 11.23 -4.96 -4.39
C SER A 172 11.19 -3.66 -5.19
N ARG A 173 12.32 -2.96 -5.25
CA ARG A 173 12.44 -1.71 -6.02
C ARG A 173 12.27 -1.93 -7.51
N GLU A 174 12.83 -3.00 -8.08
CA GLU A 174 12.63 -3.32 -9.50
C GLU A 174 11.17 -3.66 -9.83
N LEU A 175 10.44 -4.30 -8.91
CA LEU A 175 9.01 -4.57 -9.07
C LEU A 175 8.14 -3.30 -8.99
N GLN A 176 8.56 -2.28 -8.23
CA GLN A 176 7.90 -0.98 -8.23
C GLN A 176 8.03 -0.27 -9.61
N LEU A 177 9.06 -0.60 -10.40
CA LEU A 177 9.32 -0.04 -11.72
C LEU A 177 8.59 -0.82 -12.83
N ARG A 178 7.26 -0.74 -12.83
CA ARG A 178 6.45 -1.29 -13.93
C ARG A 178 6.48 -0.39 -15.16
N ASP A 179 6.83 -1.00 -16.29
CA ASP A 179 6.67 -0.38 -17.61
C ASP A 179 5.20 -0.47 -18.05
N LYS A 180 4.66 0.65 -18.52
CA LYS A 180 3.35 0.70 -19.14
C LYS A 180 3.33 -0.16 -20.41
N LEU A 181 2.24 -0.90 -20.61
CA LEU A 181 1.98 -1.63 -21.84
C LEU A 181 1.63 -0.64 -22.97
N PRO A 182 2.36 -0.63 -24.09
CA PRO A 182 2.22 0.39 -25.13
C PRO A 182 0.90 0.29 -25.92
N ASN A 183 0.27 -0.87 -25.91
CA ASN A 183 -0.90 -1.21 -26.73
C ASN A 183 -2.26 -0.80 -26.13
N TYR A 184 -2.28 -0.24 -24.92
CA TYR A 184 -3.51 0.22 -24.26
C TYR A 184 -3.38 1.70 -23.87
N ASN A 185 -4.26 2.56 -24.37
CA ASN A 185 -4.18 4.01 -24.14
C ASN A 185 -5.54 4.72 -24.06
N THR A 186 -6.60 4.11 -24.60
CA THR A 186 -7.88 4.78 -24.85
C THR A 186 -9.00 4.30 -23.93
N VAL A 187 -10.10 5.06 -23.86
CA VAL A 187 -11.32 4.58 -23.17
C VAL A 187 -11.88 3.34 -23.87
N GLU A 188 -11.77 3.26 -25.19
CA GLU A 188 -12.16 2.10 -25.99
C GLU A 188 -11.31 0.87 -25.65
N ASP A 189 -10.01 1.04 -25.37
CA ASP A 189 -9.16 -0.04 -24.86
C ASP A 189 -9.64 -0.53 -23.50
N ALA A 190 -10.00 0.39 -22.59
CA ALA A 190 -10.54 0.04 -21.28
C ALA A 190 -11.85 -0.76 -21.40
N VAL A 191 -12.78 -0.30 -22.24
CA VAL A 191 -14.04 -0.99 -22.54
C VAL A 191 -13.77 -2.38 -23.10
N ARG A 192 -12.86 -2.50 -24.08
CA ARG A 192 -12.47 -3.79 -24.66
C ARG A 192 -11.90 -4.72 -23.60
N LEU A 193 -10.93 -4.26 -22.81
CA LEU A 193 -10.32 -5.04 -21.73
C LEU A 193 -11.38 -5.56 -20.75
N ILE A 194 -12.22 -4.68 -20.22
CA ILE A 194 -13.29 -5.05 -19.29
C ILE A 194 -14.26 -6.08 -19.92
N SER A 195 -14.58 -5.93 -21.22
CA SER A 195 -15.48 -6.85 -21.91
C SER A 195 -14.88 -8.24 -22.17
N THR A 196 -13.56 -8.33 -22.37
CA THR A 196 -12.89 -9.59 -22.76
C THR A 196 -12.25 -10.35 -21.60
N SER A 197 -11.90 -9.66 -20.53
CA SER A 197 -11.27 -10.26 -19.34
C SER A 197 -12.24 -11.16 -18.58
N ARG A 198 -11.71 -12.21 -17.93
CA ARG A 198 -12.50 -13.19 -17.17
C ARG A 198 -12.12 -13.25 -15.71
N ARG A 199 -10.97 -12.71 -15.34
CA ARG A 199 -10.39 -12.80 -14.00
C ARG A 199 -9.89 -11.42 -13.59
N ILE A 200 -10.85 -10.51 -13.45
CA ILE A 200 -10.64 -9.10 -13.11
C ILE A 200 -10.41 -8.98 -11.61
N LEU A 201 -9.27 -8.41 -11.23
CA LEU A 201 -8.99 -7.99 -9.86
C LEU A 201 -9.34 -6.51 -9.71
N ILE A 202 -10.21 -6.19 -8.76
CA ILE A 202 -10.63 -4.81 -8.50
C ILE A 202 -10.09 -4.37 -7.14
N LEU A 203 -9.23 -3.37 -7.13
CA LEU A 203 -8.68 -2.74 -5.94
C LEU A 203 -9.44 -1.44 -5.64
N THR A 204 -9.96 -1.30 -4.43
CA THR A 204 -10.84 -0.18 -4.04
C THR A 204 -10.40 0.50 -2.75
N GLY A 205 -10.61 1.81 -2.68
CA GLY A 205 -10.43 2.59 -1.44
C GLY A 205 -11.57 3.57 -1.19
N ALA A 206 -11.34 4.52 -0.28
CA ALA A 206 -12.41 5.36 0.27
C ALA A 206 -13.16 6.19 -0.79
N GLY A 207 -12.53 6.48 -1.93
CA GLY A 207 -13.10 7.24 -3.04
C GLY A 207 -14.41 6.65 -3.58
N ILE A 208 -14.60 5.33 -3.54
CA ILE A 208 -15.86 4.71 -4.01
C ILE A 208 -17.04 4.93 -3.04
N SER A 209 -16.79 5.35 -1.81
CA SER A 209 -17.79 5.55 -0.76
C SER A 209 -18.12 7.03 -0.50
N VAL A 210 -17.43 7.97 -1.15
CA VAL A 210 -17.66 9.43 -1.01
C VAL A 210 -19.09 9.82 -1.38
N SER A 211 -19.60 9.30 -2.50
CA SER A 211 -20.99 9.54 -2.94
C SER A 211 -22.04 8.86 -2.06
N CYS A 212 -21.63 7.91 -1.21
CA CYS A 212 -22.51 7.27 -0.23
C CYS A 212 -22.72 8.16 1.02
N GLY A 213 -21.94 9.25 1.17
CA GLY A 213 -21.95 10.13 2.34
C GLY A 213 -20.85 9.82 3.36
N ILE A 214 -19.91 8.91 3.04
CA ILE A 214 -18.75 8.60 3.87
C ILE A 214 -17.56 9.42 3.32
N PRO A 215 -17.06 10.44 4.05
CA PRO A 215 -15.94 11.23 3.57
C PRO A 215 -14.69 10.35 3.45
N ASP A 216 -13.85 10.63 2.46
CA ASP A 216 -12.54 10.02 2.40
C ASP A 216 -11.61 10.63 3.46
N PHE A 217 -10.45 10.02 3.66
CA PHE A 217 -9.53 10.48 4.70
C PHE A 217 -8.76 11.73 4.30
N ARG A 218 -8.31 11.79 3.03
CA ARG A 218 -7.18 12.63 2.60
C ARG A 218 -7.54 13.78 1.66
N SER A 219 -8.76 13.84 1.11
CA SER A 219 -9.16 14.97 0.27
C SER A 219 -9.22 16.26 1.07
N ARG A 220 -9.29 17.39 0.35
CA ARG A 220 -9.38 18.73 0.94
C ARG A 220 -10.51 18.85 1.98
N ASP A 221 -11.63 18.20 1.71
CA ASP A 221 -12.83 18.22 2.56
C ASP A 221 -13.00 16.88 3.32
N GLY A 222 -11.93 16.09 3.43
CA GLY A 222 -11.92 14.75 4.04
C GLY A 222 -11.86 14.75 5.57
N LEU A 223 -11.83 13.55 6.17
CA LEU A 223 -11.86 13.36 7.63
C LEU A 223 -10.70 14.08 8.33
N TYR A 224 -9.48 14.01 7.77
CA TYR A 224 -8.30 14.62 8.39
C TYR A 224 -8.38 16.16 8.40
N ALA A 225 -8.88 16.77 7.33
CA ALA A 225 -9.11 18.22 7.30
C ALA A 225 -10.17 18.64 8.33
N SER A 226 -11.28 17.89 8.39
CA SER A 226 -12.38 18.13 9.33
C SER A 226 -11.96 17.99 10.81
N LEU A 227 -11.09 17.02 11.12
CA LEU A 227 -10.58 16.84 12.48
C LEU A 227 -9.64 17.97 12.90
N LYS A 228 -8.76 18.41 11.99
CA LYS A 228 -7.85 19.54 12.23
C LYS A 228 -8.59 20.85 12.47
N GLU A 229 -9.67 21.10 11.74
CA GLU A 229 -10.48 22.31 11.89
C GLU A 229 -11.28 22.32 13.21
N ARG A 230 -11.80 21.16 13.65
CA ARG A 230 -12.57 21.05 14.89
C ARG A 230 -11.71 21.19 16.16
N GLY A 231 -10.40 20.95 16.09
CA GLY A 231 -9.51 21.03 17.24
C GLY A 231 -9.79 19.98 18.33
N ASP A 232 -10.50 18.90 17.97
CA ASP A 232 -10.96 17.87 18.92
C ASP A 232 -9.83 16.96 19.43
N TYR A 233 -8.66 17.00 18.77
CA TYR A 233 -7.52 16.13 19.07
C TYR A 233 -6.20 16.90 18.95
N ASP A 234 -5.34 16.73 19.96
CA ASP A 234 -3.97 17.27 19.99
C ASP A 234 -3.02 16.30 19.25
N LEU A 235 -3.36 15.99 17.99
CA LEU A 235 -2.62 15.04 17.16
C LEU A 235 -1.87 15.80 16.06
N ASP A 236 -0.54 15.66 16.04
CA ASP A 236 0.32 16.18 14.99
C ASP A 236 0.08 15.47 13.64
N ASP A 237 -0.34 14.19 13.67
CA ASP A 237 -0.75 13.40 12.50
C ASP A 237 -2.13 12.74 12.72
N PRO A 238 -3.16 13.08 11.93
CA PRO A 238 -4.48 12.46 11.97
C PRO A 238 -4.50 10.92 11.80
N GLN A 239 -3.43 10.31 11.25
CA GLN A 239 -3.28 8.86 11.15
C GLN A 239 -3.17 8.17 12.53
N GLN A 240 -2.70 8.90 13.56
CA GLN A 240 -2.56 8.39 14.92
C GLN A 240 -3.89 7.91 15.54
N MET A 241 -5.05 8.37 15.02
CA MET A 241 -6.36 7.87 15.45
C MET A 241 -6.54 6.36 15.18
N PHE A 242 -5.82 5.83 14.19
CA PHE A 242 -5.84 4.42 13.82
C PHE A 242 -4.54 3.71 14.21
N ASP A 243 -3.73 4.28 15.10
CA ASP A 243 -2.53 3.63 15.64
C ASP A 243 -2.89 2.77 16.86
N ILE A 244 -2.40 1.54 16.90
CA ILE A 244 -2.73 0.59 17.97
C ILE A 244 -2.19 1.01 19.34
N ASN A 245 -1.03 1.66 19.39
CA ASN A 245 -0.43 2.13 20.63
C ASN A 245 -1.21 3.34 21.16
N TYR A 246 -1.54 4.28 20.26
CA TYR A 246 -2.41 5.40 20.63
C TYR A 246 -3.79 4.92 21.14
N PHE A 247 -4.38 3.92 20.48
CA PHE A 247 -5.68 3.36 20.92
C PHE A 247 -5.62 2.68 22.29
N ARG A 248 -4.50 2.03 22.63
CA ARG A 248 -4.28 1.44 23.96
C ARG A 248 -4.20 2.52 25.05
N GLU A 249 -3.60 3.65 24.73
CA GLU A 249 -3.46 4.78 25.65
C GLU A 249 -4.75 5.63 25.76
N ASN A 250 -5.49 5.81 24.66
CA ASN A 250 -6.65 6.70 24.56
C ASN A 250 -7.82 6.08 23.77
N PRO A 251 -8.50 5.04 24.31
CA PRO A 251 -9.55 4.30 23.62
C PRO A 251 -10.85 5.11 23.37
N THR A 252 -11.02 6.28 23.99
CA THR A 252 -12.19 7.15 23.81
C THR A 252 -12.30 7.79 22.42
N GLY A 253 -11.28 7.67 21.56
CA GLY A 253 -11.23 8.27 20.23
C GLY A 253 -11.88 7.48 19.08
N SER A 254 -12.48 6.30 19.33
CA SER A 254 -13.13 5.51 18.26
C SER A 254 -14.35 6.24 17.68
N ASN A 255 -14.16 6.84 16.51
CA ASN A 255 -15.13 7.73 15.88
C ASN A 255 -16.33 6.95 15.32
N SER A 256 -17.52 7.22 15.87
CA SER A 256 -18.81 6.67 15.42
C SER A 256 -19.15 6.95 13.94
N GLN A 257 -18.50 7.93 13.30
CA GLN A 257 -18.77 8.33 11.91
C GLN A 257 -18.48 7.24 10.87
N ILE A 258 -17.63 6.26 11.18
CA ILE A 258 -17.23 5.19 10.25
C ILE A 258 -18.06 3.92 10.48
N TYR A 259 -18.89 3.88 11.54
CA TYR A 259 -19.67 2.68 11.83
C TYR A 259 -20.71 2.44 10.71
N PRO A 260 -20.78 1.22 10.13
CA PRO A 260 -21.70 0.90 9.05
C PRO A 260 -23.15 1.07 9.50
N SER A 261 -23.80 2.17 9.13
CA SER A 261 -25.25 2.28 9.25
C SER A 261 -25.86 3.21 8.20
N ASN A 262 -26.85 2.66 7.48
CA ASN A 262 -27.79 3.36 6.61
C ASN A 262 -27.25 3.99 5.31
N PHE A 263 -26.02 3.68 4.91
CA PHE A 263 -25.50 4.12 3.62
C PHE A 263 -26.01 3.24 2.46
N ILE A 264 -26.22 3.86 1.30
CA ILE A 264 -26.64 3.19 0.06
C ILE A 264 -25.39 3.00 -0.80
N PRO A 265 -25.09 1.78 -1.28
CA PRO A 265 -23.91 1.54 -2.11
C PRO A 265 -23.91 2.38 -3.41
N SER A 266 -22.75 2.95 -3.73
CA SER A 266 -22.54 3.76 -4.93
C SER A 266 -22.64 2.95 -6.24
N PRO A 267 -22.78 3.61 -7.40
CA PRO A 267 -22.54 3.01 -8.72
C PRO A 267 -21.27 2.15 -8.78
N CYS A 268 -20.15 2.58 -8.20
CA CYS A 268 -18.92 1.78 -8.15
C CYS A 268 -19.12 0.42 -7.45
N HIS A 269 -19.77 0.39 -6.28
CA HIS A 269 -20.05 -0.88 -5.58
C HIS A 269 -20.95 -1.81 -6.41
N ARG A 270 -21.96 -1.23 -7.07
CA ARG A 270 -22.90 -1.96 -7.94
C ARG A 270 -22.25 -2.46 -9.21
N PHE A 271 -21.23 -1.77 -9.70
CA PHE A 271 -20.40 -2.24 -10.81
C PHE A 271 -19.58 -3.47 -10.41
N ILE A 272 -18.97 -3.48 -9.21
CA ILE A 272 -18.27 -4.67 -8.70
C ILE A 272 -19.23 -5.87 -8.66
N LYS A 273 -20.46 -5.66 -8.17
CA LYS A 273 -21.50 -6.68 -8.21
C LYS A 273 -21.83 -7.13 -9.64
N LEU A 274 -21.96 -6.19 -10.56
CA LEU A 274 -22.25 -6.51 -11.97
C LEU A 274 -21.13 -7.33 -12.63
N VAL A 275 -19.86 -7.04 -12.32
CA VAL A 275 -18.70 -7.80 -12.80
C VAL A 275 -18.71 -9.22 -12.21
N GLU A 276 -19.11 -9.37 -10.95
CA GLU A 276 -19.32 -10.69 -10.32
C GLU A 276 -20.46 -11.46 -11.00
N ASP A 277 -21.61 -10.83 -11.23
CA ASP A 277 -22.78 -11.45 -11.87
C ASP A 277 -22.50 -11.91 -13.31
N LYS A 278 -21.50 -11.31 -13.95
CA LYS A 278 -20.99 -11.70 -15.26
C LYS A 278 -19.93 -12.81 -15.21
N ASN A 279 -19.60 -13.32 -14.02
CA ASN A 279 -18.53 -14.28 -13.77
C ASN A 279 -17.15 -13.79 -14.27
N GLN A 280 -16.89 -12.48 -14.17
CA GLN A 280 -15.62 -11.88 -14.56
C GLN A 280 -14.78 -11.43 -13.35
N LEU A 281 -15.37 -11.34 -12.16
CA LEU A 281 -14.67 -10.91 -10.95
C LEU A 281 -13.83 -12.06 -10.39
N LEU A 282 -12.51 -11.88 -10.35
CA LEU A 282 -11.62 -12.78 -9.60
C LEU A 282 -11.67 -12.46 -8.11
N ARG A 283 -11.45 -11.18 -7.77
CA ARG A 283 -11.48 -10.68 -6.40
C ARG A 283 -11.69 -9.17 -6.37
N ASN A 284 -12.38 -8.69 -5.34
CA ASN A 284 -12.36 -7.30 -4.94
C ASN A 284 -11.54 -7.15 -3.65
N TYR A 285 -10.35 -6.56 -3.76
CA TYR A 285 -9.56 -6.12 -2.61
C TYR A 285 -10.04 -4.72 -2.21
N THR A 286 -10.46 -4.56 -0.96
CA THR A 286 -10.94 -3.28 -0.46
C THR A 286 -10.18 -2.82 0.77
N GLN A 287 -9.77 -1.56 0.75
CA GLN A 287 -9.22 -0.85 1.91
C GLN A 287 -10.31 -0.31 2.83
N ASN A 288 -11.58 -0.36 2.38
CA ASN A 288 -12.70 0.18 3.11
C ASN A 288 -13.16 -0.82 4.17
N VAL A 289 -13.57 -0.28 5.31
CA VAL A 289 -14.11 -1.04 6.45
C VAL A 289 -15.64 -0.87 6.58
N ASP A 290 -16.25 -0.16 5.63
CA ASP A 290 -17.67 0.25 5.65
C ASP A 290 -18.65 -0.91 5.34
N GLY A 291 -18.16 -2.00 4.74
CA GLY A 291 -18.95 -3.19 4.40
C GLY A 291 -19.94 -2.98 3.23
N LEU A 292 -19.83 -1.89 2.47
CA LEU A 292 -20.79 -1.56 1.40
C LEU A 292 -20.73 -2.51 0.21
N GLN A 293 -19.61 -3.23 0.01
CA GLN A 293 -19.46 -4.27 -0.99
C GLN A 293 -20.46 -5.41 -0.73
N GLY A 294 -20.56 -5.87 0.52
CA GLY A 294 -21.53 -6.88 0.94
C GLY A 294 -22.97 -6.37 0.83
N VAL A 295 -23.23 -5.11 1.16
CA VAL A 295 -24.57 -4.48 1.00
C VAL A 295 -24.97 -4.37 -0.47
N ALA A 296 -24.02 -4.13 -1.38
CA ALA A 296 -24.24 -4.16 -2.82
C ALA A 296 -24.52 -5.58 -3.36
N GLY A 297 -24.34 -6.61 -2.52
CA GLY A 297 -24.62 -8.01 -2.85
C GLY A 297 -23.43 -8.77 -3.43
N VAL A 298 -22.22 -8.20 -3.36
CA VAL A 298 -20.99 -8.90 -3.75
C VAL A 298 -20.78 -10.08 -2.80
N GLY A 299 -20.47 -11.26 -3.33
CA GLY A 299 -20.29 -12.46 -2.55
C GLY A 299 -19.12 -12.35 -1.56
N PRO A 300 -19.24 -12.86 -0.32
CA PRO A 300 -18.17 -12.78 0.68
C PRO A 300 -16.92 -13.58 0.30
N GLY A 301 -17.04 -14.53 -0.63
CA GLY A 301 -15.90 -15.24 -1.21
C GLY A 301 -15.09 -14.37 -2.18
N SER A 302 -15.72 -13.38 -2.81
CA SER A 302 -15.10 -12.48 -3.79
C SER A 302 -14.48 -11.25 -3.14
N ILE A 303 -14.85 -10.92 -1.91
CA ILE A 303 -14.37 -9.74 -1.18
C ILE A 303 -13.17 -10.12 -0.30
N MET A 304 -12.12 -9.31 -0.37
CA MET A 304 -11.05 -9.28 0.61
C MET A 304 -10.99 -7.91 1.29
N GLU A 305 -11.45 -7.85 2.54
CA GLU A 305 -11.38 -6.65 3.39
C GLU A 305 -9.97 -6.53 3.97
N CYS A 306 -9.07 -5.83 3.27
CA CYS A 306 -7.65 -5.80 3.61
C CYS A 306 -7.39 -5.19 5.00
N HIS A 307 -8.18 -4.18 5.38
CA HIS A 307 -8.07 -3.51 6.67
C HIS A 307 -9.11 -4.01 7.68
N GLY A 308 -9.66 -5.21 7.48
CA GLY A 308 -10.69 -5.78 8.35
C GLY A 308 -12.05 -5.08 8.23
N SER A 309 -12.93 -5.32 9.21
CA SER A 309 -14.28 -4.74 9.20
C SER A 309 -14.90 -4.67 10.59
N PHE A 310 -16.03 -3.98 10.70
CA PHE A 310 -16.84 -3.92 11.92
C PHE A 310 -17.70 -5.18 12.16
N THR A 311 -17.49 -6.26 11.41
CA THR A 311 -18.28 -7.50 11.52
C THR A 311 -18.14 -8.12 12.91
N THR A 312 -16.92 -8.12 13.43
CA THR A 312 -16.56 -8.68 14.74
C THR A 312 -15.70 -7.69 15.53
N ALA A 313 -15.54 -7.96 16.82
CA ALA A 313 -14.68 -7.22 17.71
C ALA A 313 -13.99 -8.15 18.69
N SER A 314 -12.72 -7.91 18.97
CA SER A 314 -11.89 -8.75 19.83
C SER A 314 -11.42 -7.99 21.06
N CYS A 315 -11.40 -8.68 22.20
CA CYS A 315 -10.80 -8.12 23.42
C CYS A 315 -9.27 -8.04 23.26
N LEU A 316 -8.69 -6.87 23.55
CA LEU A 316 -7.23 -6.67 23.49
C LEU A 316 -6.45 -7.54 24.49
N LEU A 317 -7.09 -7.94 25.59
CA LEU A 317 -6.45 -8.74 26.66
C LEU A 317 -6.64 -10.25 26.45
N CYS A 318 -7.89 -10.72 26.46
CA CYS A 318 -8.19 -12.16 26.41
C CYS A 318 -8.45 -12.70 25.00
N ARG A 319 -8.39 -11.85 23.96
CA ARG A 319 -8.66 -12.19 22.56
C ARG A 319 -10.05 -12.77 22.28
N ARG A 320 -10.98 -12.73 23.25
CA ARG A 320 -12.37 -13.13 23.03
C ARG A 320 -13.00 -12.27 21.93
N GLN A 321 -13.46 -12.92 20.87
CA GLN A 321 -14.18 -12.29 19.77
C GLN A 321 -15.69 -12.29 20.06
N VAL A 322 -16.36 -11.20 19.71
CA VAL A 322 -17.82 -11.04 19.75
C VAL A 322 -18.30 -10.44 18.42
N PRO A 323 -19.58 -10.62 18.06
CA PRO A 323 -20.20 -9.88 16.96
C PRO A 323 -20.10 -8.37 17.18
N GLY A 324 -19.74 -7.61 16.14
CA GLY A 324 -19.62 -6.14 16.21
C GLY A 324 -20.94 -5.42 16.54
N SER A 325 -22.08 -6.11 16.43
CA SER A 325 -23.37 -5.60 16.92
C SER A 325 -23.42 -5.43 18.44
N GLU A 326 -22.63 -6.19 19.21
CA GLU A 326 -22.62 -6.11 20.67
C GLU A 326 -21.96 -4.82 21.17
N ILE A 327 -20.91 -4.34 20.49
CA ILE A 327 -20.21 -3.11 20.86
C ILE A 327 -20.82 -1.85 20.22
N LYS A 328 -21.84 -2.01 19.37
CA LYS A 328 -22.48 -0.93 18.63
C LYS A 328 -23.02 0.16 19.56
N ALA A 329 -23.80 -0.23 20.57
CA ALA A 329 -24.46 0.72 21.46
C ALA A 329 -23.44 1.62 22.18
N ASP A 330 -22.31 1.04 22.61
CA ASP A 330 -21.24 1.75 23.28
C ASP A 330 -20.53 2.73 22.34
N ILE A 331 -20.20 2.30 21.10
CA ILE A 331 -19.59 3.18 20.08
C ILE A 331 -20.47 4.39 19.79
N PHE A 332 -21.79 4.18 19.57
CA PHE A 332 -22.72 5.29 19.30
C PHE A 332 -22.93 6.20 20.52
N ALA A 333 -22.76 5.68 21.73
CA ALA A 333 -22.81 6.46 22.95
C ALA A 333 -21.47 7.14 23.29
N GLN A 334 -20.44 7.03 22.43
CA GLN A 334 -19.06 7.45 22.70
C GLN A 334 -18.50 6.89 24.02
N LYS A 335 -18.87 5.64 24.33
CA LYS A 335 -18.36 4.87 25.46
C LYS A 335 -17.39 3.81 24.96
N VAL A 336 -16.33 3.58 25.73
CA VAL A 336 -15.36 2.52 25.43
C VAL A 336 -16.04 1.18 25.68
N PRO A 337 -16.19 0.30 24.67
CA PRO A 337 -16.78 -1.01 24.85
C PRO A 337 -15.83 -1.91 25.64
N LEU A 338 -16.35 -2.56 26.69
CA LEU A 338 -15.55 -3.35 27.63
C LEU A 338 -15.83 -4.84 27.49
N CYS A 339 -14.79 -5.66 27.67
CA CYS A 339 -14.93 -7.10 27.66
C CYS A 339 -15.70 -7.57 28.89
N SER A 340 -16.79 -8.31 28.66
CA SER A 340 -17.64 -8.86 29.72
C SER A 340 -16.93 -9.90 30.62
N VAL A 341 -15.83 -10.51 30.13
CA VAL A 341 -15.04 -11.49 30.90
C VAL A 341 -13.98 -10.77 31.74
N CYS A 342 -13.16 -9.92 31.12
CA CYS A 342 -12.06 -9.25 31.80
C CYS A 342 -12.54 -8.24 32.84
N ASN A 343 -13.72 -7.65 32.61
CA ASN A 343 -14.32 -6.66 33.51
C ASN A 343 -15.46 -7.24 34.35
N ALA A 344 -15.57 -8.57 34.44
CA ALA A 344 -16.56 -9.19 35.31
C ALA A 344 -16.29 -8.75 36.77
N PRO A 345 -17.32 -8.36 37.53
CA PRO A 345 -17.15 -7.99 38.93
C PRO A 345 -16.64 -9.21 39.72
N GLN A 346 -15.41 -9.13 40.21
CA GLN A 346 -14.81 -10.17 41.04
C GLN A 346 -15.56 -10.22 42.39
N PRO A 347 -16.00 -11.41 42.85
CA PRO A 347 -16.59 -11.53 44.18
C PRO A 347 -15.50 -11.26 45.24
N GLY A 348 -15.54 -10.04 45.83
CA GLY A 348 -14.66 -9.63 46.94
C GLY A 348 -13.84 -8.34 46.72
N ALA A 349 -13.89 -7.72 45.54
CA ALA A 349 -13.17 -6.46 45.29
C ALA A 349 -13.99 -5.24 45.77
N SER A 350 -13.42 -4.44 46.68
CA SER A 350 -14.01 -3.16 47.12
C SER A 350 -14.09 -2.16 45.95
N PRO A 351 -15.12 -1.30 45.88
CA PRO A 351 -15.25 -0.30 44.80
C PRO A 351 -14.08 0.69 44.84
N ARG A 352 -13.28 0.74 43.75
CA ARG A 352 -12.23 1.76 43.56
C ARG A 352 -12.91 3.14 43.46
N LYS A 353 -12.60 4.06 44.38
CA LYS A 353 -13.13 5.44 44.36
C LYS A 353 -12.61 6.20 43.12
N PRO A 354 -13.44 7.00 42.43
CA PRO A 354 -12.96 7.86 41.35
C PRO A 354 -12.02 8.92 41.91
N LYS A 355 -10.74 8.94 41.49
CA LYS A 355 -9.79 10.00 41.87
C LYS A 355 -10.21 11.31 41.19
N SER A 356 -10.53 12.32 41.99
CA SER A 356 -10.88 13.67 41.53
C SER A 356 -9.71 14.33 40.79
N LYS A 357 -9.95 14.90 39.60
CA LYS A 357 -9.00 15.76 38.88
C LYS A 357 -8.52 16.91 39.78
N LYS A 358 -7.30 16.83 40.31
CA LYS A 358 -6.71 17.91 41.11
C LYS A 358 -6.10 18.95 40.16
N ARG A 359 -6.61 20.17 40.21
CA ARG A 359 -6.14 21.33 39.43
C ARG A 359 -4.66 21.60 39.75
N LYS A 360 -3.78 21.60 38.73
CA LYS A 360 -2.39 22.08 38.85
C LYS A 360 -2.39 23.59 39.11
N SER A 361 -1.96 24.02 40.29
CA SER A 361 -1.60 25.41 40.58
C SER A 361 -0.07 25.55 40.59
N ALA A 362 0.43 26.49 39.80
CA ALA A 362 1.85 26.80 39.66
C ALA A 362 2.47 27.34 40.97
N LYS A 363 3.64 26.81 41.37
CA LYS A 363 4.77 27.63 41.85
C LYS A 363 6.08 26.83 41.93
N LYS A 364 7.14 27.53 41.52
CA LYS A 364 8.54 27.14 41.32
C LYS A 364 9.32 27.31 42.63
N ALA A 365 10.19 26.37 43.01
CA ALA A 365 11.47 26.64 43.70
C ALA A 365 12.37 25.39 43.84
N LYS A 366 13.45 25.41 43.06
CA LYS A 366 14.83 24.91 43.25
C LYS A 366 15.22 24.27 44.60
N GLY A 367 15.75 23.06 44.55
CA GLY A 367 16.84 22.57 45.43
C GLY A 367 16.60 21.24 46.14
N ALA A 368 17.66 20.42 46.16
CA ALA A 368 17.86 19.15 46.88
C ALA A 368 17.41 17.88 46.15
N TRP A 369 18.41 17.03 45.88
CA TRP A 369 18.26 15.64 45.49
C TRP A 369 17.84 14.87 46.73
N ASP A 370 16.62 14.34 46.74
CA ASP A 370 16.16 13.38 47.72
C ASP A 370 15.71 12.15 46.94
N SER A 371 16.38 11.03 47.17
CA SER A 371 16.09 9.74 46.57
C SER A 371 14.96 9.11 47.37
N ASP A 372 13.75 9.10 46.81
CA ASP A 372 12.68 8.14 47.07
C ASP A 372 11.52 8.52 46.16
N ASP A 373 11.69 8.28 44.85
CA ASP A 373 10.55 8.12 43.94
C ASP A 373 9.98 6.72 44.21
N GLU A 374 9.04 6.66 45.15
CA GLU A 374 8.13 5.52 45.26
C GLU A 374 7.45 5.35 43.89
N ASP A 375 7.66 4.19 43.26
CA ASP A 375 7.00 3.74 42.02
C ASP A 375 5.53 4.17 42.01
N GLU A 376 5.23 5.28 41.34
CA GLU A 376 3.87 5.73 41.06
C GLU A 376 3.32 4.75 40.04
N SER A 377 2.82 3.61 40.52
CA SER A 377 2.30 2.52 39.71
C SER A 377 1.50 3.07 38.53
N ASP A 378 2.00 2.83 37.32
CA ASP A 378 1.36 3.07 36.02
C ASP A 378 0.09 2.20 35.88
N ASP A 379 -0.85 2.36 36.81
CA ASP A 379 -2.14 1.69 36.77
C ASP A 379 -2.89 2.33 35.59
N PRO A 380 -3.23 1.57 34.53
CA PRO A 380 -3.72 2.14 33.30
C PRO A 380 -4.98 2.96 33.56
N SER A 381 -5.09 4.10 32.86
CA SER A 381 -6.23 5.04 32.92
C SER A 381 -7.60 4.39 32.64
N PHE A 382 -7.62 3.15 32.13
CA PHE A 382 -8.81 2.44 31.66
C PHE A 382 -8.94 1.04 32.28
N PRO A 383 -10.19 0.54 32.45
CA PRO A 383 -10.44 -0.82 32.91
C PRO A 383 -9.77 -1.88 32.01
N PRO A 384 -9.31 -3.01 32.57
CA PRO A 384 -8.61 -4.04 31.81
C PRO A 384 -9.53 -4.73 30.79
N GLY A 385 -9.04 -4.95 29.57
CA GLY A 385 -9.79 -5.69 28.54
C GLY A 385 -10.84 -4.85 27.81
N ILE A 386 -10.35 -3.94 26.98
CA ILE A 386 -11.15 -3.16 26.01
C ILE A 386 -11.51 -4.04 24.82
N MET A 387 -12.72 -3.87 24.28
CA MET A 387 -13.13 -4.49 23.02
C MET A 387 -12.75 -3.57 21.86
N LYS A 388 -12.05 -4.10 20.87
CA LYS A 388 -11.66 -3.37 19.66
C LYS A 388 -12.37 -3.98 18.45
N PRO A 389 -13.00 -3.20 17.56
CA PRO A 389 -13.45 -3.72 16.27
C PRO A 389 -12.29 -4.39 15.52
N ASP A 390 -12.57 -5.47 14.77
CA ASP A 390 -11.56 -6.22 14.02
C ASP A 390 -11.19 -5.50 12.71
N ILE A 391 -10.82 -4.24 12.84
CA ILE A 391 -10.22 -3.37 11.83
C ILE A 391 -8.72 -3.34 12.08
N THR A 392 -7.92 -3.45 11.03
CA THR A 392 -6.47 -3.38 11.13
C THR A 392 -6.04 -1.95 11.43
N PHE A 393 -5.39 -1.74 12.57
CA PHE A 393 -4.78 -0.46 12.94
C PHE A 393 -3.33 -0.40 12.43
N PHE A 394 -2.76 0.80 12.29
CA PHE A 394 -1.34 0.96 12.01
C PHE A 394 -0.52 0.27 13.12
N GLY A 395 0.49 -0.49 12.71
CA GLY A 395 1.28 -1.35 13.59
C GLY A 395 0.67 -2.73 13.84
N GLU A 396 -0.53 -3.03 13.35
CA GLU A 396 -1.09 -4.38 13.37
C GLU A 396 -0.81 -5.11 12.04
N LYS A 397 -0.53 -6.41 12.14
CA LYS A 397 -0.41 -7.29 10.98
C LYS A 397 -1.76 -7.47 10.30
N LEU A 398 -1.77 -7.49 8.96
CA LEU A 398 -2.96 -7.89 8.20
C LEU A 398 -3.30 -9.37 8.43
N ALA A 399 -4.56 -9.72 8.18
CA ALA A 399 -5.02 -11.10 8.25
C ALA A 399 -4.24 -11.99 7.26
N ASP A 400 -3.82 -13.19 7.72
CA ASP A 400 -3.03 -14.15 6.91
C ASP A 400 -3.69 -14.50 5.57
N LYS A 401 -5.04 -14.51 5.57
CA LYS A 401 -5.86 -14.71 4.38
C LYS A 401 -5.51 -13.75 3.23
N PHE A 402 -5.01 -12.55 3.51
CA PHE A 402 -4.57 -11.58 2.51
C PHE A 402 -3.45 -12.15 1.62
N GLY A 403 -2.37 -12.65 2.24
CA GLY A 403 -1.21 -13.18 1.53
C GLY A 403 -1.55 -14.43 0.73
N ASP A 404 -2.32 -15.35 1.33
CA ASP A 404 -2.77 -16.58 0.67
C ASP A 404 -3.60 -16.32 -0.58
N LEU A 405 -4.54 -15.38 -0.49
CA LEU A 405 -5.38 -15.01 -1.63
C LEU A 405 -4.57 -14.29 -2.70
N LEU A 406 -3.68 -13.37 -2.32
CA LEU A 406 -2.87 -12.63 -3.28
C LEU A 406 -1.93 -13.57 -4.06
N ALA A 407 -1.32 -14.55 -3.38
CA ALA A 407 -0.47 -15.55 -4.02
C ALA A 407 -1.23 -16.42 -5.04
N ARG A 408 -2.49 -16.75 -4.76
CA ARG A 408 -3.37 -17.49 -5.68
C ARG A 408 -3.81 -16.60 -6.84
N ASP A 409 -4.35 -15.44 -6.52
CA ASP A 409 -4.94 -14.51 -7.49
C ASP A 409 -3.88 -13.98 -8.48
N ARG A 410 -2.61 -13.84 -8.06
CA ARG A 410 -1.47 -13.48 -8.93
C ARG A 410 -1.40 -14.32 -10.20
N ASN A 411 -1.61 -15.63 -10.09
CA ASN A 411 -1.45 -16.57 -11.20
C ASN A 411 -2.68 -16.63 -12.11
N GLU A 412 -3.77 -16.01 -11.71
CA GLU A 412 -5.03 -16.06 -12.41
C GLU A 412 -5.37 -14.72 -13.06
N VAL A 413 -5.09 -13.60 -12.39
CA VAL A 413 -5.53 -12.27 -12.84
C VAL A 413 -5.19 -11.98 -14.31
N ASP A 414 -6.15 -11.41 -15.04
CA ASP A 414 -5.99 -10.99 -16.44
C ASP A 414 -6.29 -9.50 -16.67
N LEU A 415 -6.74 -8.77 -15.64
CA LEU A 415 -6.93 -7.32 -15.65
C LEU A 415 -6.97 -6.78 -14.21
N LEU A 416 -6.26 -5.68 -13.96
CA LEU A 416 -6.34 -4.92 -12.71
C LEU A 416 -7.13 -3.62 -12.92
N LEU A 417 -8.16 -3.40 -12.10
CA LEU A 417 -8.86 -2.12 -11.97
C LEU A 417 -8.56 -1.51 -10.60
N VAL A 418 -7.99 -0.30 -10.57
CA VAL A 418 -7.77 0.47 -9.34
C VAL A 418 -8.79 1.60 -9.29
N ILE A 419 -9.66 1.62 -8.28
CA ILE A 419 -10.79 2.56 -8.21
C ILE A 419 -10.82 3.30 -6.88
N GLY A 420 -10.73 4.63 -6.93
CA GLY A 420 -10.98 5.50 -5.79
C GLY A 420 -9.98 5.33 -4.63
N THR A 421 -8.71 5.08 -4.93
CA THR A 421 -7.65 4.98 -3.92
C THR A 421 -6.40 5.74 -4.34
N SER A 422 -5.70 6.28 -3.34
CA SER A 422 -4.40 6.92 -3.53
C SER A 422 -3.22 5.96 -3.43
N LEU A 423 -3.44 4.68 -3.08
CA LEU A 423 -2.42 3.64 -2.88
C LEU A 423 -1.24 4.07 -1.99
N LYS A 424 -1.52 4.79 -0.88
CA LYS A 424 -0.47 5.29 0.03
C LYS A 424 -0.23 4.40 1.26
N VAL A 425 -0.93 3.27 1.36
CA VAL A 425 -0.93 2.45 2.59
C VAL A 425 -0.59 1.02 2.19
N SER A 426 0.62 0.62 2.55
CA SER A 426 1.09 -0.77 2.50
C SER A 426 0.33 -1.62 3.52
N PRO A 427 0.16 -2.93 3.28
CA PRO A 427 0.66 -3.71 2.13
C PRO A 427 -0.28 -3.69 0.92
N VAL A 428 -1.39 -2.94 0.98
CA VAL A 428 -2.38 -2.94 -0.10
C VAL A 428 -1.88 -2.20 -1.33
N ALA A 429 -1.06 -1.16 -1.14
CA ALA A 429 -0.34 -0.49 -2.22
C ALA A 429 0.57 -1.46 -3.00
N ASP A 430 1.14 -2.45 -2.31
CA ASP A 430 2.13 -3.38 -2.87
C ASP A 430 1.52 -4.50 -3.69
N ILE A 431 0.19 -4.65 -3.68
CA ILE A 431 -0.51 -5.61 -4.55
C ILE A 431 -0.03 -5.48 -5.99
N LEU A 432 0.21 -4.25 -6.47
CA LEU A 432 0.66 -4.00 -7.84
C LEU A 432 2.05 -4.61 -8.12
N CYS A 433 2.96 -4.57 -7.16
CA CYS A 433 4.29 -5.20 -7.23
C CYS A 433 4.19 -6.74 -7.22
N HIS A 434 3.10 -7.27 -6.67
CA HIS A 434 2.80 -8.69 -6.62
C HIS A 434 2.03 -9.22 -7.83
N LEU A 435 1.68 -8.41 -8.83
CA LEU A 435 1.06 -8.91 -10.06
C LEU A 435 2.09 -9.06 -11.20
N PRO A 436 1.87 -9.95 -12.17
CA PRO A 436 2.71 -10.01 -13.36
C PRO A 436 2.63 -8.69 -14.12
N HIS A 437 3.77 -8.16 -14.57
CA HIS A 437 3.81 -6.86 -15.25
C HIS A 437 3.10 -6.89 -16.61
N SER A 438 2.91 -8.07 -17.21
CA SER A 438 2.11 -8.27 -18.42
C SER A 438 0.61 -8.03 -18.25
N VAL A 439 0.10 -8.00 -17.00
CA VAL A 439 -1.31 -7.78 -16.71
C VAL A 439 -1.67 -6.31 -16.97
N PRO A 440 -2.70 -6.02 -17.78
CA PRO A 440 -3.14 -4.65 -18.01
C PRO A 440 -3.68 -3.99 -16.74
N GLN A 441 -3.40 -2.70 -16.56
CA GLN A 441 -3.80 -1.92 -15.39
C GLN A 441 -4.59 -0.67 -15.79
N ILE A 442 -5.75 -0.47 -15.17
CA ILE A 442 -6.59 0.73 -15.38
C ILE A 442 -6.78 1.45 -14.05
N LEU A 443 -6.50 2.74 -14.02
CA LEU A 443 -6.74 3.61 -12.87
C LEU A 443 -7.99 4.46 -13.10
N ILE A 444 -8.92 4.40 -12.16
CA ILE A 444 -10.10 5.27 -12.05
C ILE A 444 -10.00 6.02 -10.74
N ASN A 445 -9.64 7.30 -10.79
CA ASN A 445 -9.49 8.07 -9.56
C ASN A 445 -9.74 9.56 -9.77
N LYS A 446 -10.04 10.29 -8.70
CA LYS A 446 -10.23 11.74 -8.81
C LYS A 446 -8.91 12.48 -9.10
N THR A 447 -7.82 11.97 -8.54
CA THR A 447 -6.47 12.54 -8.63
C THR A 447 -5.46 11.53 -9.18
N PRO A 448 -4.37 11.98 -9.84
CA PRO A 448 -3.33 11.08 -10.33
C PRO A 448 -2.56 10.43 -9.18
N VAL A 449 -2.19 9.16 -9.37
CA VAL A 449 -1.34 8.40 -8.44
C VAL A 449 0.07 8.30 -9.04
N ARG A 450 1.03 9.04 -8.47
CA ARG A 450 2.33 9.31 -9.12
C ARG A 450 3.39 8.21 -8.99
N HIS A 451 3.19 7.26 -8.08
CA HIS A 451 4.14 6.19 -7.80
C HIS A 451 3.77 4.86 -8.50
N ILE A 452 2.79 4.90 -9.42
CA ILE A 452 2.39 3.75 -10.24
C ILE A 452 2.34 4.17 -11.71
N ASN A 453 2.42 3.18 -12.61
CA ASN A 453 2.40 3.41 -14.06
C ASN A 453 1.33 2.54 -14.74
N PRO A 454 0.04 2.85 -14.53
CA PRO A 454 -1.06 2.12 -15.14
C PRO A 454 -1.16 2.40 -16.65
N ASP A 455 -1.80 1.48 -17.39
CA ASP A 455 -1.87 1.58 -18.85
C ASP A 455 -2.92 2.56 -19.33
N ILE A 456 -4.00 2.75 -18.56
CA ILE A 456 -5.07 3.71 -18.87
C ILE A 456 -5.42 4.46 -17.58
N ILE A 457 -5.44 5.79 -17.65
CA ILE A 457 -5.74 6.67 -16.52
C ILE A 457 -7.03 7.44 -16.81
N LEU A 458 -8.07 7.17 -16.05
CA LEU A 458 -9.36 7.86 -16.11
C LEU A 458 -9.50 8.73 -14.85
N LEU A 459 -9.35 10.05 -15.01
CA LEU A 459 -9.41 11.01 -13.91
C LEU A 459 -10.79 11.67 -13.82
N GLY A 460 -11.38 11.69 -12.62
CA GLY A 460 -12.68 12.33 -12.37
C GLY A 460 -13.47 11.66 -11.26
N ASN A 461 -14.77 11.97 -11.19
CA ASN A 461 -15.67 11.26 -10.28
C ASN A 461 -15.79 9.79 -10.70
N ALA A 462 -15.44 8.86 -9.80
CA ALA A 462 -15.45 7.44 -10.09
C ALA A 462 -16.84 6.91 -10.50
N ASP A 463 -17.92 7.43 -9.92
CA ASP A 463 -19.27 6.99 -10.27
C ASP A 463 -19.64 7.38 -11.71
N ASP A 464 -19.30 8.60 -12.13
CA ASP A 464 -19.59 9.07 -13.49
C ASP A 464 -18.77 8.30 -14.53
N ILE A 465 -17.50 8.01 -14.22
CA ILE A 465 -16.64 7.16 -15.06
C ILE A 465 -17.23 5.75 -15.20
N ILE A 466 -17.65 5.13 -14.10
CA ILE A 466 -18.25 3.80 -14.11
C ILE A 466 -19.56 3.79 -14.90
N ILE A 467 -20.41 4.80 -14.75
CA ILE A 467 -21.66 4.93 -15.52
C ILE A 467 -21.35 5.04 -17.02
N HIS A 468 -20.35 5.85 -17.39
CA HIS A 468 -19.93 6.00 -18.78
C HIS A 468 -19.36 4.69 -19.38
N LEU A 469 -18.51 3.98 -18.63
CA LEU A 469 -17.99 2.67 -19.06
C LEU A 469 -19.13 1.65 -19.21
N CYS A 470 -20.08 1.62 -18.28
CA CYS A 470 -21.26 0.75 -18.39
C CYS A 470 -22.08 1.06 -19.63
N ALA A 471 -22.29 2.34 -19.94
CA ALA A 471 -23.00 2.76 -21.16
C ALA A 471 -22.28 2.28 -22.43
N LYS A 472 -20.95 2.45 -22.53
CA LYS A 472 -20.16 1.94 -23.68
C LYS A 472 -20.12 0.41 -23.76
N LEU A 473 -20.18 -0.28 -22.62
CA LEU A 473 -20.26 -1.76 -22.56
C LEU A 473 -21.67 -2.30 -22.88
N GLY A 474 -22.70 -1.44 -22.91
CA GLY A 474 -24.10 -1.87 -22.98
C GLY A 474 -24.55 -2.62 -21.71
N TRP A 475 -23.98 -2.26 -20.56
CA TRP A 475 -24.22 -2.90 -19.27
C TRP A 475 -25.14 -2.03 -18.41
N GLU A 476 -26.12 -2.65 -17.77
CA GLU A 476 -27.00 -1.96 -16.82
C GLU A 476 -26.59 -2.26 -15.38
N LEU A 477 -26.37 -1.20 -14.59
CA LEU A 477 -26.07 -1.34 -13.17
C LEU A 477 -27.27 -1.91 -12.40
N PRO A 478 -27.06 -2.87 -11.48
CA PRO A 478 -28.14 -3.37 -10.64
C PRO A 478 -28.77 -2.23 -9.83
N PRO A 479 -30.06 -2.33 -9.46
CA PRO A 479 -30.70 -1.30 -8.65
C PRO A 479 -30.01 -1.18 -7.28
N PRO A 480 -30.05 -0.01 -6.62
CA PRO A 480 -29.52 0.12 -5.27
C PRO A 480 -30.29 -0.80 -4.33
N THR A 481 -29.60 -1.72 -3.67
CA THR A 481 -30.20 -2.60 -2.65
C THR A 481 -30.50 -1.77 -1.40
N PRO A 482 -31.78 -1.58 -1.01
CA PRO A 482 -32.09 -0.92 0.25
C PRO A 482 -31.65 -1.83 1.40
N ASN A 483 -31.04 -1.26 2.43
CA ASN A 483 -30.64 -2.00 3.61
C ASN A 483 -31.91 -2.58 4.28
N SER A 484 -32.09 -3.91 4.29
CA SER A 484 -33.31 -4.59 4.77
C SER A 484 -33.59 -4.41 6.28
N ARG A 485 -32.74 -3.66 6.99
CA ARG A 485 -32.88 -3.29 8.40
C ARG A 485 -33.42 -1.88 8.66
N ALA A 486 -33.70 -1.07 7.62
CA ALA A 486 -34.15 0.31 7.77
C ALA A 486 -35.67 0.47 7.62
N ALA A 487 -36.43 0.07 8.65
CA ALA A 487 -37.81 0.50 8.84
C ALA A 487 -37.86 1.59 9.93
N SER A 488 -37.47 2.82 9.57
CA SER A 488 -37.78 4.03 10.34
C SER A 488 -38.03 5.20 9.38
N PRO A 489 -39.20 5.87 9.44
CA PRO A 489 -39.53 6.96 8.54
C PRO A 489 -38.93 8.26 9.08
N GLY A 490 -37.86 8.75 8.46
CA GLY A 490 -37.23 9.96 8.94
C GLY A 490 -35.99 10.41 8.17
N PHE A 491 -35.97 10.31 6.85
CA PHE A 491 -35.04 11.10 6.04
C PHE A 491 -35.73 11.50 4.75
N LEU A 492 -35.92 12.80 4.57
CA LEU A 492 -36.39 13.40 3.33
C LEU A 492 -35.36 13.05 2.26
N GLY A 493 -35.69 12.05 1.44
CA GLY A 493 -34.86 11.65 0.33
C GLY A 493 -34.58 12.83 -0.58
N HIS A 494 -33.30 13.14 -0.79
CA HIS A 494 -32.91 13.73 -2.06
C HIS A 494 -33.41 12.77 -3.13
N LYS A 495 -34.44 13.17 -3.88
CA LYS A 495 -34.93 12.42 -5.02
C LYS A 495 -33.74 12.23 -5.95
N SER A 496 -33.17 11.03 -5.97
CA SER A 496 -32.36 10.55 -7.08
C SER A 496 -33.28 10.63 -8.29
N LYS A 497 -33.15 11.69 -9.09
CA LYS A 497 -33.81 11.78 -10.39
C LYS A 497 -33.41 10.51 -11.14
N LYS A 498 -34.40 9.69 -11.46
CA LYS A 498 -34.24 8.58 -12.39
C LYS A 498 -33.81 9.23 -13.71
N ARG A 499 -32.50 9.23 -14.00
CA ARG A 499 -31.99 9.67 -15.31
C ARG A 499 -32.62 8.74 -16.34
N SER A 500 -33.39 9.32 -17.25
CA SER A 500 -34.02 8.57 -18.34
C SER A 500 -32.94 8.09 -19.31
N ALA A 501 -33.26 7.12 -20.18
CA ALA A 501 -32.34 6.70 -21.23
C ALA A 501 -31.89 7.87 -22.14
N ALA A 502 -32.68 8.95 -22.21
CA ALA A 502 -32.34 10.19 -22.92
C ALA A 502 -31.40 11.13 -22.13
N ASP A 503 -31.24 10.96 -20.81
CA ASP A 503 -30.26 11.71 -20.01
C ASP A 503 -28.86 11.07 -20.07
N LEU A 504 -28.76 9.81 -20.54
CA LEU A 504 -27.48 9.13 -20.78
C LEU A 504 -26.78 9.64 -22.04
N ASP A 505 -27.52 10.20 -23.00
CA ASP A 505 -26.99 10.90 -24.19
C ASP A 505 -26.32 12.24 -23.86
N ILE A 506 -26.34 12.67 -22.58
CA ILE A 506 -25.67 13.87 -22.08
C ILE A 506 -24.54 13.50 -21.09
N LEU A 507 -23.92 12.33 -21.25
CA LEU A 507 -22.60 12.12 -20.65
C LEU A 507 -21.58 12.85 -21.52
N GLN A 508 -21.01 13.92 -20.98
CA GLN A 508 -19.95 14.65 -21.66
C GLN A 508 -18.80 13.66 -21.98
N GLU A 509 -18.41 13.58 -23.25
CA GLU A 509 -17.30 12.72 -23.66
C GLU A 509 -16.03 13.15 -22.92
N PRO A 510 -15.25 12.20 -22.39
CA PRO A 510 -14.02 12.51 -21.68
C PRO A 510 -12.99 13.16 -22.61
N GLN A 511 -12.24 14.11 -22.07
CA GLN A 511 -11.18 14.79 -22.81
C GLN A 511 -9.87 14.03 -22.66
N ARG A 512 -9.26 13.62 -23.78
CA ARG A 512 -7.91 13.07 -23.78
C ARG A 512 -6.87 14.18 -23.57
N VAL A 513 -5.87 13.93 -22.74
CA VAL A 513 -4.75 14.86 -22.50
C VAL A 513 -3.70 14.66 -23.60
N GLY A 514 -3.77 15.46 -24.68
CA GLY A 514 -2.90 15.27 -25.85
C GLY A 514 -3.02 13.85 -26.45
N GLU A 515 -1.91 13.29 -26.93
CA GLU A 515 -1.84 11.89 -27.40
C GLU A 515 -1.49 10.89 -26.28
N SER A 516 -1.85 11.20 -25.03
CA SER A 516 -1.49 10.36 -23.88
C SER A 516 -2.50 9.25 -23.56
N HIS A 517 -2.22 8.47 -22.53
CA HIS A 517 -3.12 7.47 -21.97
C HIS A 517 -4.01 8.03 -20.83
N ILE A 518 -4.04 9.36 -20.67
CA ILE A 518 -4.75 10.06 -19.61
C ILE A 518 -6.02 10.70 -20.18
N TRP A 519 -7.14 10.44 -19.51
CA TRP A 519 -8.48 10.92 -19.90
C TRP A 519 -9.13 11.63 -18.71
N LEU A 520 -9.68 12.82 -18.99
CA LEU A 520 -10.30 13.69 -18.00
C LEU A 520 -11.82 13.65 -18.14
N PHE A 521 -12.48 13.32 -17.04
CA PHE A 521 -13.92 13.43 -16.84
C PHE A 521 -14.22 14.67 -16.00
N GLU A 522 -15.51 15.03 -15.93
CA GLU A 522 -15.96 16.14 -15.09
C GLU A 522 -15.50 15.96 -13.63
N GLY A 523 -14.96 17.03 -13.05
CA GLY A 523 -14.46 17.02 -11.66
C GLY A 523 -13.09 16.37 -11.46
N ALA A 524 -12.34 16.08 -12.54
CA ALA A 524 -10.94 15.66 -12.46
C ALA A 524 -10.06 16.70 -11.74
N GLU A 525 -9.25 16.24 -10.79
CA GLU A 525 -8.35 17.09 -10.00
C GLU A 525 -6.90 16.67 -10.25
N GLY A 526 -6.14 17.45 -11.01
CA GLY A 526 -4.71 17.17 -11.23
C GLY A 526 -3.77 18.37 -11.05
N GLY A 527 -4.31 19.58 -10.88
CA GLY A 527 -3.55 20.80 -10.61
C GLY A 527 -2.34 20.98 -11.54
N ASP A 528 -1.22 21.39 -10.96
CA ASP A 528 0.05 21.65 -11.66
C ASP A 528 0.59 20.42 -12.41
N TRP A 529 0.26 19.20 -11.97
CA TRP A 529 0.76 17.98 -12.61
C TRP A 529 0.16 17.78 -14.01
N LEU A 530 -1.15 17.98 -14.17
CA LEU A 530 -1.79 17.91 -15.49
C LEU A 530 -1.27 19.02 -16.41
N GLN A 531 -1.12 20.24 -15.88
CA GLN A 531 -0.57 21.37 -16.64
C GLN A 531 0.86 21.10 -17.12
N ASN A 532 1.70 20.51 -16.27
CA ASN A 532 3.06 20.15 -16.65
C ASN A 532 3.09 19.06 -17.73
N ILE A 533 2.21 18.06 -17.67
CA ILE A 533 2.12 17.02 -18.71
C ILE A 533 1.65 17.62 -20.03
N GLU A 534 0.60 18.44 -20.02
CA GLU A 534 0.13 19.13 -21.21
C GLU A 534 1.23 19.97 -21.85
N GLN A 535 1.99 20.73 -21.05
CA GLN A 535 3.12 21.52 -21.53
C GLN A 535 4.26 20.65 -22.09
N ARG A 536 4.58 19.51 -21.47
CA ARG A 536 5.63 18.58 -21.93
C ARG A 536 5.25 17.87 -23.22
N ILE A 537 3.97 17.52 -23.39
CA ILE A 537 3.44 16.96 -24.64
C ILE A 537 3.47 18.00 -25.75
N VAL A 538 3.03 19.24 -25.48
CA VAL A 538 3.04 20.34 -26.47
C VAL A 538 4.46 20.73 -26.89
N SER A 539 5.43 20.62 -25.99
CA SER A 539 6.85 20.91 -26.27
C SER A 539 7.63 19.75 -26.90
N GLY A 540 7.00 18.58 -27.12
CA GLY A 540 7.62 17.43 -27.76
C GLY A 540 8.71 16.75 -26.93
N LEU A 541 8.77 17.01 -25.62
CA LEU A 541 9.81 16.49 -24.71
C LEU A 541 9.51 15.08 -24.17
N ASP A 542 8.24 14.64 -24.19
CA ASP A 542 7.82 13.31 -23.71
C ASP A 542 7.11 12.51 -24.82
N ALA A 543 7.87 12.02 -25.81
CA ALA A 543 7.36 11.07 -26.81
C ALA A 543 6.92 9.73 -26.17
N GLU A 544 7.41 9.39 -24.96
CA GLU A 544 7.04 8.17 -24.24
C GLU A 544 5.64 8.23 -23.59
N LEU A 545 5.11 9.43 -23.31
CA LEU A 545 3.71 9.59 -22.90
C LEU A 545 2.76 9.54 -24.11
N ALA A 546 3.26 9.81 -25.31
CA ALA A 546 2.52 9.76 -26.56
C ALA A 546 2.47 8.32 -27.11
N GLY A 547 1.56 7.50 -26.56
CA GLY A 547 1.34 6.15 -27.06
C GLY A 547 0.80 6.17 -28.50
N GLY A 548 1.65 5.91 -29.49
CA GLY A 548 1.27 5.73 -30.89
C GLY A 548 2.40 5.16 -31.76
N PRO A 549 2.14 4.17 -32.64
CA PRO A 549 3.17 3.51 -33.45
C PRO A 549 3.52 4.20 -34.80
N ASP A 550 3.04 5.40 -35.10
CA ASP A 550 3.12 5.99 -36.44
C ASP A 550 3.73 7.40 -36.48
N ALA A 551 4.98 7.54 -36.05
CA ALA A 551 5.75 8.79 -36.22
C ALA A 551 7.03 8.59 -37.05
N GLU A 552 6.99 7.75 -38.09
CA GLU A 552 8.04 7.72 -39.12
C GLU A 552 7.40 7.55 -40.50
N LEU A 553 6.80 8.61 -41.04
CA LEU A 553 6.61 8.79 -42.49
C LEU A 553 6.13 10.22 -42.75
N GLU A 554 7.06 11.17 -42.68
CA GLU A 554 7.14 12.30 -43.63
C GLU A 554 8.20 13.28 -43.14
N GLN A 555 9.37 13.27 -43.78
CA GLN A 555 10.09 14.48 -44.19
C GLN A 555 11.34 14.11 -44.99
N SER A 556 11.15 13.94 -46.29
CA SER A 556 12.23 13.99 -47.29
C SER A 556 12.63 15.46 -47.50
N PRO A 557 13.90 15.86 -47.32
CA PRO A 557 14.31 17.24 -47.54
C PRO A 557 14.46 17.52 -49.05
N LYS A 558 13.71 18.51 -49.54
CA LYS A 558 13.89 19.10 -50.88
C LYS A 558 15.28 19.72 -50.98
N LYS A 559 16.13 19.15 -51.84
CA LYS A 559 17.38 19.76 -52.31
C LYS A 559 17.06 21.08 -53.04
N GLN A 560 17.49 22.21 -52.48
CA GLN A 560 17.74 23.42 -53.26
C GLN A 560 19.00 23.20 -54.10
N ARG A 561 18.85 23.32 -55.41
CA ARG A 561 19.94 23.31 -56.38
C ARG A 561 20.26 24.76 -56.70
N LEU A 562 21.47 25.20 -56.33
CA LEU A 562 22.15 26.34 -56.92
C LEU A 562 22.61 25.95 -58.32
N GLU A 563 22.01 26.58 -59.33
CA GLU A 563 22.60 27.20 -60.55
C GLU A 563 21.49 27.59 -61.53
#